data_AF-A0A7V8JMV9-F1
#
_entry.id   AF-A0A7V8JMV9-F1
#
_cell.length_a   1.000
_cell.length_b   1.000
_cell.length_c   1.000
_cell.angle_alpha   90.00
_cell.angle_beta   90.00
_cell.angle_gamma   90.00
#
_symmetry.space_group_name_H-M   'P 1'
#
loop_
_entity.id
_entity.type
_entity.pdbx_description
1 polymer ?
#
loop_
_entity_poly.entity_id
_entity_poly.type
_entity_poly.pdbx_seq_one_letter_code
_entity_poly.pdbx_strand_id
1 'polypeptide(L)'
;MNGIPLHPPVRIALLDDHEIMRRGTGHHLSFDRRLQVVANCSTAECLLARLQQTPADVAVIDYALGLDDLPGESVVERLQQAHPACAC
;
A
#
# COMPACT_ATOMS: atom_id res chain seq x y z
N MET A 1 -13.84 33.11 -4.13
CA MET A 1 -13.03 31.91 -4.40
C MET A 1 -13.42 30.87 -3.36
N ASN A 2 -14.41 30.04 -3.67
CA ASN A 2 -14.87 29.00 -2.73
C ASN A 2 -13.80 27.90 -2.72
N GLY A 3 -13.11 27.76 -1.58
CA GLY A 3 -12.14 26.70 -1.37
C GLY A 3 -12.83 25.35 -1.45
N ILE A 4 -12.43 24.52 -2.42
CA ILE A 4 -12.79 23.10 -2.41
C ILE A 4 -12.23 22.54 -1.10
N PRO A 5 -13.03 21.87 -0.26
CA PRO A 5 -12.50 21.21 0.93
C PRO A 5 -11.44 20.20 0.46
N LEU A 6 -10.19 20.42 0.86
CA LEU A 6 -9.12 19.46 0.63
C LEU A 6 -9.40 18.28 1.55
N HIS A 7 -9.97 17.21 1.00
CA HIS A 7 -9.96 15.92 1.67
C HIS A 7 -8.51 15.58 2.06
N PRO A 8 -8.27 14.96 3.23
CA PRO A 8 -6.96 14.43 3.55
C PRO A 8 -6.45 13.55 2.40
N PRO A 9 -5.13 13.54 2.13
CA PRO A 9 -4.60 12.70 1.08
C PRO A 9 -4.88 11.22 1.37
N VAL A 10 -5.21 10.46 0.33
CA VAL A 10 -5.43 9.01 0.41
C VAL A 10 -4.11 8.32 0.75
N ARG A 11 -4.10 7.56 1.83
CA ARG A 11 -2.93 6.84 2.33
C ARG A 11 -2.81 5.51 1.61
N ILE A 12 -1.71 5.33 0.88
CA ILE A 12 -1.44 4.16 0.05
C ILE A 12 -0.31 3.34 0.66
N ALA A 13 -0.52 2.04 0.79
CA ALA A 13 0.54 1.08 1.03
C ALA A 13 0.83 0.28 -0.24
N LEU A 14 2.09 0.04 -0.55
CA LEU A 14 2.52 -0.71 -1.73
C LEU A 14 3.26 -1.98 -1.29
N LEU A 15 2.95 -3.10 -1.95
CA LEU A 15 3.69 -4.35 -1.87
C LEU A 15 4.03 -4.82 -3.27
N ASP A 16 5.33 -4.92 -3.56
CA ASP A 16 5.86 -5.37 -4.84
C ASP A 16 7.30 -5.83 -4.60
N ASP A 17 7.62 -7.09 -4.91
CA ASP A 17 8.95 -7.66 -4.68
C ASP A 17 9.98 -7.19 -5.73
N HIS A 18 9.52 -6.65 -6.86
CA HIS A 18 10.37 -6.10 -7.91
C HIS A 18 10.79 -4.66 -7.62
N GLU A 19 12.09 -4.47 -7.35
CA GLU A 19 12.65 -3.16 -6.96
C GLU A 19 12.33 -2.02 -7.93
N ILE A 20 12.36 -2.28 -9.24
CA ILE A 20 12.09 -1.28 -10.29
C ILE A 20 10.63 -0.82 -10.23
N MET A 21 9.68 -1.76 -10.17
CA MET A 21 8.26 -1.45 -10.10
C MET A 21 7.92 -0.75 -8.77
N ARG A 22 8.39 -1.31 -7.65
CA ARG A 22 8.19 -0.75 -6.31
C ARG A 22 8.65 0.70 -6.20
N ARG A 23 9.87 1.01 -6.67
CA ARG A 23 10.41 2.38 -6.63
C ARG A 23 9.73 3.28 -7.65
N GLY A 24 9.49 2.79 -8.86
CA GLY A 24 8.84 3.54 -9.93
C GLY A 24 7.43 3.97 -9.54
N THR A 25 6.62 3.03 -9.04
CA THR A 25 5.25 3.29 -8.58
C THR A 25 5.24 4.25 -7.40
N GLY A 26 6.06 4.01 -6.37
CA GLY A 26 6.15 4.91 -5.22
C GLY A 26 6.56 6.33 -5.60
N HIS A 27 7.53 6.47 -6.51
CA HIS A 27 7.97 7.77 -7.02
C HIS A 27 6.90 8.47 -7.84
N HIS A 28 6.23 7.75 -8.75
CA HIS A 28 5.16 8.30 -9.58
C HIS A 28 4.00 8.82 -8.72
N LEU A 29 3.53 8.03 -7.74
CA LEU A 29 2.44 8.42 -6.86
C LEU A 29 2.81 9.63 -5.96
N SER A 30 4.09 9.82 -5.64
CA SER A 30 4.54 10.95 -4.80
C SER A 30 4.35 12.33 -5.44
N PHE A 31 4.13 12.39 -6.76
CA PHE A 31 3.88 13.65 -7.45
C PHE A 31 2.45 14.17 -7.29
N ASP A 32 1.50 13.31 -6.89
CA ASP A 32 0.11 13.72 -6.67
C ASP A 32 -0.15 14.03 -5.20
N ARG A 33 -0.39 15.31 -4.88
CA ARG A 33 -0.66 15.77 -3.50
C ARG A 33 -1.95 15.23 -2.88
N ARG A 34 -2.81 14.58 -3.68
CA ARG A 34 -4.01 13.90 -3.20
C ARG A 34 -3.69 12.52 -2.63
N LEU A 35 -2.48 12.02 -2.84
CA LEU A 35 -2.03 10.70 -2.43
C LEU A 35 -0.85 10.82 -1.46
N GLN A 36 -0.74 9.85 -0.56
CA GLN A 36 0.38 9.74 0.36
C GLN A 36 0.80 8.28 0.46
N VAL A 37 1.99 7.94 -0.05
CA VAL A 37 2.56 6.60 0.14
C VAL A 37 3.07 6.48 1.58
N VAL A 38 2.38 5.68 2.40
CA VAL A 38 2.70 5.47 3.82
C VAL A 38 3.55 4.23 4.07
N ALA A 39 3.57 3.29 3.13
CA ALA A 39 4.43 2.11 3.15
C ALA A 39 4.79 1.70 1.71
N ASN A 40 6.03 1.27 1.50
CA ASN A 40 6.51 0.76 0.22
C ASN A 40 7.42 -0.45 0.48
N CYS A 41 6.84 -1.65 0.46
CA CYS A 41 7.43 -2.88 0.97
C CYS A 41 7.73 -3.89 -0.15
N SER A 42 8.78 -4.69 0.04
CA SER A 42 9.12 -5.80 -0.84
C SER A 42 8.60 -7.15 -0.36
N THR A 43 8.05 -7.21 0.86
CA THR A 43 7.54 -8.43 1.45
C THR A 43 6.21 -8.21 2.17
N ALA A 44 5.38 -9.25 2.24
CA ALA A 44 4.11 -9.22 2.96
C ALA A 44 4.32 -8.93 4.46
N GLU A 45 5.37 -9.49 5.07
CA GLU A 45 5.71 -9.23 6.47
C GLU A 45 5.99 -7.74 6.71
N CYS A 46 6.79 -7.10 5.85
CA CYS A 46 7.04 -5.66 5.90
C CYS A 46 5.72 -4.89 5.81
N LEU A 47 4.85 -5.23 4.86
CA LEU A 47 3.59 -4.55 4.65
C LEU A 47 2.71 -4.61 5.91
N LEU A 48 2.47 -5.81 6.44
CA LEU A 48 1.62 -6.03 7.60
C LEU A 48 2.18 -5.31 8.85
N ALA A 49 3.49 -5.39 9.09
CA ALA A 49 4.13 -4.69 10.20
C ALA A 49 4.00 -3.16 10.05
N ARG A 50 4.11 -2.62 8.84
CA ARG A 50 3.92 -1.18 8.58
C ARG A 50 2.49 -0.75 8.81
N LEU A 51 1.51 -1.54 8.40
CA LEU A 51 0.09 -1.21 8.57
C LEU A 51 -0.37 -1.24 10.02
N GLN A 52 0.27 -2.04 10.89
CA GLN A 52 0.05 -1.98 12.33
C GLN A 52 0.47 -0.64 12.95
N GLN A 53 1.54 -0.03 12.44
CA GLN A 53 2.06 1.25 12.95
C GLN A 53 1.40 2.45 12.27
N THR A 54 1.19 2.33 10.96
CA THR A 54 0.73 3.40 10.09
C THR A 54 -0.34 2.85 9.15
N PRO A 55 -1.63 3.02 9.50
CA PRO A 55 -2.74 2.55 8.66
C PRO A 55 -2.68 3.07 7.22
N ALA A 56 -3.29 2.36 6.28
CA ALA A 56 -3.52 2.84 4.92
C ALA A 56 -5.02 2.78 4.61
N ASP A 57 -5.44 3.61 3.66
CA ASP A 57 -6.80 3.59 3.12
C ASP A 57 -6.89 2.58 1.96
N VAL A 58 -5.79 2.44 1.21
CA VAL A 58 -5.67 1.52 0.07
C VAL A 58 -4.33 0.81 0.13
N ALA A 59 -4.32 -0.51 -0.06
CA ALA A 59 -3.14 -1.29 -0.37
C ALA A 59 -3.14 -1.68 -1.85
N VAL A 60 -2.01 -1.46 -2.54
CA VAL A 60 -1.78 -1.97 -3.89
C VAL A 60 -0.76 -3.08 -3.79
N ILE A 61 -1.14 -4.27 -4.24
CA ILE A 61 -0.42 -5.51 -4.00
C ILE A 61 -0.08 -6.14 -5.34
N ASP A 62 1.20 -6.41 -5.57
CA ASP A 62 1.61 -7.38 -6.57
C ASP A 62 1.09 -8.75 -6.15
N TYR A 63 0.28 -9.35 -7.00
CA TYR A 63 -0.35 -10.64 -6.73
C TYR A 63 0.64 -11.81 -6.93
N ALA A 64 1.69 -11.61 -7.74
CA ALA A 64 2.64 -12.64 -8.15
C ALA A 64 3.98 -12.53 -7.39
N LEU A 65 3.90 -12.51 -6.06
CA LEU A 65 5.07 -12.42 -5.18
C LEU A 65 5.98 -13.65 -5.27
N GLY A 66 7.25 -13.44 -4.91
CA GLY A 66 8.27 -14.48 -4.80
C GLY A 66 7.84 -15.68 -3.95
N LEU A 67 8.38 -16.86 -4.30
CA LEU A 67 8.05 -18.14 -3.67
C LEU A 67 8.48 -18.22 -2.19
N ASP A 68 9.36 -17.32 -1.76
CA ASP A 68 9.82 -17.14 -0.38
C ASP A 68 8.95 -16.19 0.45
N ASP A 69 7.93 -15.58 -0.16
CA ASP A 69 6.96 -14.72 0.50
C ASP A 69 5.55 -15.36 0.58
N LEU A 70 4.62 -14.67 1.24
CA LEU A 70 3.24 -15.07 1.32
C LEU A 70 2.55 -14.92 -0.06
N PRO A 71 1.78 -15.91 -0.54
CA PRO A 71 1.02 -15.78 -1.79
C PRO A 71 0.06 -14.57 -1.76
N GLY A 72 -0.13 -13.90 -2.89
CA GLY A 72 -0.92 -12.68 -3.00
C GLY A 72 -2.33 -12.80 -2.41
N GLU A 73 -3.02 -13.92 -2.66
CA GLU A 73 -4.34 -14.21 -2.09
C GLU A 73 -4.33 -14.24 -0.56
N SER A 74 -3.30 -14.84 0.02
CA SER A 74 -3.15 -14.94 1.47
C SER A 74 -2.81 -13.57 2.09
N VAL A 75 -2.12 -12.69 1.36
CA VAL A 75 -1.90 -11.30 1.79
C VAL A 75 -3.23 -10.55 1.86
N VAL A 76 -4.05 -10.65 0.81
CA VAL A 76 -5.37 -9.99 0.73
C VAL A 76 -6.29 -10.48 1.86
N GLU A 77 -6.38 -11.80 2.07
CA GLU A 77 -7.19 -12.37 3.16
C GLU A 77 -6.75 -11.84 4.53
N ARG A 78 -5.44 -11.80 4.80
CA ARG A 78 -4.91 -11.25 6.07
C ARG A 78 -5.18 -9.77 6.22
N LEU A 79 -5.08 -8.99 5.16
CA LEU A 79 -5.39 -7.56 5.17
C LEU A 79 -6.86 -7.31 5.49
N GLN A 80 -7.77 -8.03 4.86
CA GLN A 80 -9.20 -7.91 5.13
C GLN A 80 -9.55 -8.26 6.58
N GLN A 81 -8.86 -9.24 7.17
CA GLN A 81 -9.05 -9.65 8.56
C GLN A 81 -8.45 -8.65 9.57
N ALA A 82 -7.21 -8.21 9.34
CA ALA A 82 -6.46 -7.38 10.29
C ALA A 82 -6.73 -5.87 10.13
N HIS A 83 -7.10 -5.44 8.92
CA HIS A 83 -7.26 -4.04 8.53
C HIS A 83 -8.52 -3.84 7.67
N PRO A 84 -9.73 -4.11 8.19
CA PRO A 84 -10.98 -4.12 7.40
C PRO A 84 -11.37 -2.76 6.80
N ALA A 85 -10.76 -1.66 7.24
CA ALA A 85 -10.95 -0.32 6.68
C ALA A 85 -10.01 0.00 5.50
N CYS A 86 -9.00 -0.85 5.25
CA CYS A 86 -8.07 -0.72 4.13
C CYS A 86 -8.62 -1.48 2.92
N ALA A 87 -8.86 -0.79 1.81
CA ALA A 87 -9.20 -1.43 0.55
C ALA A 87 -7.95 -2.11 -0.05
N CYS A 88 -8.12 -3.25 -0.72
CA CYS A 88 -7.06 -3.96 -1.43
C CYS A 88 -7.60 -4.60 -2.71
#